data_AF-A0A7G5FGX8-F1
#
_entry.id   AF-A0A7G5FGX8-F1
#
_cell.length_a   1.000
_cell.length_b   1.000
_cell.length_c   1.000
_cell.angle_alpha   90.00
_cell.angle_beta   90.00
_cell.angle_gamma   90.00
#
_symmetry.space_group_name_H-M   'P 1'
#
loop_
_entity.id
_entity.type
_entity.pdbx_description
1 polymer ?
#
loop_
_entity_poly.entity_id
_entity_poly.type
_entity_poly.pdbx_seq_one_letter_code
_entity_poly.pdbx_strand_id
1 'polypeptide(L)' 'MAKIEKNSYVDPGWPEHIPGTSDHPVTELVSRLAGASSPYGDEMPFPLPAEKIGYVHPYTRINK' A
#
# COMPACT_ATOMS: atom_id res chain seq x y z
N MET A 1 20.76 -34.26 -3.93
CA MET A 1 20.52 -32.91 -3.40
C MET A 1 19.64 -32.17 -4.39
N ALA A 2 18.34 -32.00 -4.09
CA ALA A 2 17.44 -31.29 -4.98
C ALA A 2 17.72 -29.79 -4.91
N LYS A 3 18.05 -29.17 -6.04
CA LYS A 3 18.28 -27.73 -6.15
C LYS A 3 16.92 -27.04 -6.10
N ILE A 4 16.56 -26.52 -4.93
CA ILE A 4 15.40 -25.64 -4.78
C ILE A 4 15.77 -24.30 -5.41
N GLU A 5 15.25 -24.07 -6.61
CA GLU A 5 15.29 -22.78 -7.30
C GLU A 5 14.60 -21.76 -6.38
N LYS A 6 15.35 -20.74 -5.92
CA LYS A 6 14.78 -19.65 -5.12
C LYS A 6 14.15 -18.65 -6.09
N ASN A 7 12.84 -18.43 -5.98
CA ASN A 7 12.19 -17.33 -6.69
C ASN A 7 12.87 -16.03 -6.27
N SER A 8 13.52 -15.37 -7.23
CA SER A 8 14.34 -14.17 -7.03
C SER A 8 13.50 -12.91 -6.76
N TYR A 9 12.18 -13.01 -6.89
CA TYR A 9 11.24 -11.92 -6.67
C TYR A 9 10.09 -12.43 -5.80
N VAL A 10 10.04 -11.94 -4.55
CA VAL A 10 9.08 -12.36 -3.52
C VAL A 10 8.15 -11.23 -3.09
N ASP A 11 8.35 -10.02 -3.63
CA ASP A 11 7.38 -8.95 -3.46
C ASP A 11 6.24 -9.15 -4.47
N PRO A 12 4.97 -9.05 -4.04
CA PRO A 12 3.89 -8.85 -4.98
C PRO A 12 4.17 -7.51 -5.68
N GLY A 13 4.68 -7.56 -6.90
CA GLY A 13 4.74 -6.39 -7.77
C GLY A 13 3.35 -5.78 -7.91
N TRP A 14 3.28 -4.51 -8.30
CA TRP A 14 2.00 -3.91 -8.67
C TRP A 14 1.31 -4.80 -9.71
N PRO A 15 0.00 -5.06 -9.56
CA PRO A 15 -0.70 -5.94 -10.48
C PRO A 15 -0.53 -5.41 -11.90
N GLU A 16 0.08 -6.23 -12.76
CA GLU A 16 0.13 -5.97 -14.18
C GLU A 16 -1.31 -5.99 -14.70
N HIS A 17 -1.74 -4.87 -15.27
CA HIS A 17 -3.07 -4.58 -15.80
C HIS A 17 -4.02 -5.79 -15.84
N ILE A 18 -4.93 -5.91 -14.86
CA ILE A 18 -5.90 -6.99 -14.77
C ILE A 18 -7.02 -6.71 -15.80
N PRO A 19 -7.22 -7.56 -16.81
CA PRO A 19 -8.30 -7.39 -17.78
C PRO A 19 -9.66 -7.40 -17.05
N GLY A 20 -10.42 -6.30 -17.13
CA GLY A 20 -11.70 -6.13 -16.42
C GLY A 20 -11.62 -5.40 -15.08
N THR A 21 -10.42 -5.05 -14.60
CA THR A 21 -10.18 -4.17 -13.43
C THR A 21 -9.38 -2.95 -13.87
N SER A 22 -9.77 -2.37 -15.01
CA SER A 22 -9.12 -1.22 -15.64
C SER A 22 -9.38 0.09 -14.89
N ASP A 23 -9.33 0.08 -13.57
CA ASP A 23 -9.33 1.31 -12.80
C ASP A 23 -7.99 1.42 -12.09
N HIS A 24 -7.16 2.28 -12.68
CA HIS A 24 -6.00 2.90 -12.08
C HIS A 24 -6.30 3.38 -10.64
N PRO A 25 -5.27 3.66 -9.81
CA PRO A 25 -5.49 4.33 -8.53
C PRO A 25 -6.44 5.51 -8.75
N VAL A 26 -7.53 5.54 -7.97
CA VAL A 26 -8.56 6.58 -8.09
C VAL A 26 -7.89 7.92 -7.85
N THR A 27 -7.63 8.64 -8.94
CA THR A 27 -7.19 10.03 -8.91
C THR A 27 -8.41 10.93 -8.96
N GLU A 28 -8.25 12.21 -8.62
CA GLU A 28 -9.34 13.19 -8.72
C GLU A 28 -9.99 13.19 -10.13
N LEU A 29 -9.20 12.99 -11.19
CA LEU A 29 -9.65 13.00 -12.59
C LEU A 29 -10.58 11.82 -12.96
N VAL A 30 -10.45 10.69 -12.28
CA VAL A 30 -11.25 9.47 -12.53
C VAL A 30 -12.29 9.23 -11.44
N SER A 31 -12.30 10.07 -10.39
CA SER A 31 -13.28 9.98 -9.31
C SER A 31 -14.69 10.34 -9.81
N ARG A 32 -15.70 9.64 -9.30
CA ARG A 32 -17.12 9.97 -9.56
C ARG A 32 -17.55 11.28 -8.92
N LEU A 33 -16.85 11.71 -7.87
CA LEU A 33 -17.15 12.90 -7.09
C LEU A 33 -15.94 13.84 -7.11
N ALA A 34 -16.20 15.15 -7.22
CA ALA A 34 -15.16 16.16 -7.09
C ALA A 34 -14.68 16.23 -5.63
N GLY A 35 -13.36 16.38 -5.44
CA GLY A 35 -12.74 16.48 -4.12
C GLY A 35 -11.89 15.26 -3.74
N ALA A 36 -11.32 15.31 -2.53
CA ALA A 36 -10.45 14.25 -2.02
C ALA A 36 -11.27 12.98 -1.74
N SER A 37 -10.94 11.87 -2.42
CA SER A 37 -11.54 10.54 -2.16
C SER A 37 -10.97 9.89 -0.89
N SER A 38 -10.85 10.65 0.20
CA SER A 38 -10.38 10.15 1.49
C SER A 38 -11.46 9.23 2.09
N PRO A 39 -11.12 8.00 2.51
CA PRO A 39 -12.08 7.13 3.20
C PRO A 39 -12.48 7.65 4.59
N TYR A 40 -11.75 8.63 5.13
CA TYR A 40 -11.99 9.20 6.46
C TYR A 40 -12.80 10.51 6.41
N GLY A 41 -13.22 10.96 5.22
CA GLY A 41 -13.90 12.25 5.03
C GLY A 41 -12.99 13.46 5.32
N ASP A 42 -13.61 14.65 5.32
CA ASP A 42 -12.93 15.94 5.53
C ASP A 42 -12.70 16.26 7.02
N GLU A 43 -13.41 15.56 7.92
CA GLU A 43 -13.36 15.81 9.37
C GLU A 43 -12.11 15.23 10.03
N MET A 44 -11.43 14.29 9.39
CA MET A 44 -10.27 13.60 9.94
C MET A 44 -8.98 14.37 9.64
N PRO A 45 -8.34 15.02 10.63
CA PRO A 45 -7.10 15.74 10.41
C PRO A 45 -5.93 14.76 10.28
N PHE A 46 -5.20 14.87 9.17
CA PHE A 46 -3.93 14.19 8.98
C PHE A 46 -2.77 15.20 9.08
N PRO A 47 -1.59 14.79 9.60
CA PRO A 47 -1.28 13.47 10.14
C PRO A 47 -1.88 13.24 11.53
N LEU A 48 -2.18 11.98 11.84
CA LEU A 48 -2.60 11.58 13.19
C LEU A 48 -1.39 11.58 14.15
N PRO A 49 -1.61 11.87 15.45
CA PRO A 49 -0.58 11.71 16.48
C PRO A 49 0.02 10.30 16.47
N ALA A 50 1.34 10.20 16.67
CA ALA A 50 2.09 8.93 16.59
C ALA A 50 1.57 7.85 17.56
N GLU A 51 1.03 8.27 18.71
CA GLU A 51 0.47 7.40 19.74
C GLU A 51 -0.83 6.71 19.29
N LYS A 52 -1.51 7.24 18.26
CA LYS A 52 -2.80 6.73 17.77
C LYS A 52 -2.70 5.83 16.55
N ILE A 53 -1.59 5.87 15.81
CA ILE A 53 -1.45 5.18 14.51
C ILE A 53 -1.00 3.72 14.62
N GLY A 54 -0.69 3.23 15.83
CA GLY A 54 -0.23 1.85 16.05
C GLY A 54 1.05 1.48 15.32
N TYR A 55 1.76 2.48 14.77
CA TYR A 55 2.96 2.27 13.96
C TYR A 55 4.13 1.81 14.84
N VAL A 56 4.76 0.71 14.44
CA VAL A 56 5.98 0.21 15.06
C VAL A 56 7.09 0.27 14.02
N HIS A 57 8.15 1.01 14.31
CA HIS A 57 9.28 1.13 13.39
C HIS A 57 9.99 -0.23 13.26
N PRO A 58 10.06 -0.82 12.06
CA PRO A 58 10.75 -2.08 11.87
C PRO A 58 12.24 -1.88 12.17
N TYR A 59 12.82 -2.80 12.93
CA TYR A 59 14.26 -2.79 13.18
C TYR A 59 14.82 -4.18 12.87
N THR A 60 15.99 -4.20 12.23
CA THR A 60 16.70 -5.44 11.93
C THR A 60 17.57 -5.82 13.12
N ARG A 61 17.26 -6.93 13.79
CA ARG A 61 18.14 -7.52 14.80
C ARG A 61 19.23 -8.33 14.11
N ILE A 62 20.47 -7.82 14.13
CA ILE A 62 21.64 -8.56 13.63
C ILE A 62 22.07 -9.58 14.70
N ASN A 63 22.22 -10.85 14.32
CA ASN A 63 22.88 -11.85 15.17
C ASN A 63 24.38 -11.52 15.24
N LYS A 64 24.88 -11.30 16.45
CA LYS A 64 26.30 -11.09 16.73
C LYS A 64 26.96 -12.39 17.15
#